data_AF-A0A1J5SXC4-F1
#
_entry.id   AF-A0A1J5SXC4-F1
#
_cell.length_a   1.000
_cell.length_b   1.000
_cell.length_c   1.000
_cell.angle_alpha   90.00
_cell.angle_beta   90.00
_cell.angle_gamma   90.00
#
_symmetry.space_group_name_H-M   'P 1'
#
loop_
_entity.id
_entity.type
_entity.pdbx_description
1 polymer ?
#
loop_
_entity_poly.entity_id
_entity_poly.type
_entity_poly.pdbx_seq_one_letter_code
_entity_poly.pdbx_strand_id
1 'polypeptide(L)'
;MSKLVQLVYISRSNLPEMGRNDIIAPQVAQILSKSRRNNRARRIVGALYYGNGFFYQCLEGEEKDLLALYETLKTDPRHTDLLIVSFKPIEQKSFGEWEMKYVPAERDINRMLSAFGMSKFDPYRFDERMNKQMLQLLLRGPELAQDDFASGDQAMPVQKCACREWKLATLVLAVLLCAGLIRQVIS
;
A
#
# COMPACT_ATOMS: atom_id res chain seq x y z
N MET A 1 -25.57 17.44 10.94
CA MET A 1 -25.10 16.07 10.64
C MET A 1 -23.97 16.19 9.63
N SER A 2 -22.71 15.91 10.00
CA SER A 2 -21.63 15.85 9.02
C SER A 2 -21.75 14.54 8.25
N LYS A 3 -21.81 14.62 6.91
CA LYS A 3 -21.93 13.46 6.04
C LYS A 3 -20.54 12.89 5.80
N LEU A 4 -20.36 11.60 6.04
CA LEU A 4 -19.12 10.89 5.73
C LEU A 4 -19.12 10.50 4.24
N VAL A 5 -18.02 10.78 3.55
CA VAL A 5 -17.88 10.56 2.10
C VAL A 5 -16.53 9.96 1.75
N GLN A 6 -16.48 9.30 0.59
CA GLN A 6 -15.28 8.82 -0.08
C GLN A 6 -15.08 9.61 -1.38
N LEU A 7 -13.93 10.27 -1.50
CA LEU A 7 -13.46 10.98 -2.68
C LEU A 7 -12.30 10.20 -3.31
N VAL A 8 -12.45 9.81 -4.56
CA VAL A 8 -11.37 9.24 -5.37
C VAL A 8 -11.07 10.22 -6.49
N TYR A 9 -9.80 10.60 -6.63
CA TYR A 9 -9.36 11.48 -7.70
C TYR A 9 -8.05 11.00 -8.33
N ILE A 10 -7.83 11.47 -9.55
CA ILE A 10 -6.60 11.26 -10.31
C ILE A 10 -6.05 12.60 -10.79
N SER A 11 -4.74 12.65 -11.03
CA SER A 11 -4.09 13.85 -11.57
C SER A 11 -2.75 13.50 -12.21
N ARG A 12 -2.25 14.38 -13.10
CA ARG A 12 -0.90 14.29 -13.66
C ARG A 12 0.09 14.98 -12.74
N SER A 13 1.24 14.37 -12.53
CA SER A 13 2.30 14.93 -11.71
C SER A 13 3.11 15.97 -12.49
N ASN A 14 3.39 17.09 -11.84
CA ASN A 14 4.37 18.08 -12.31
C ASN A 14 5.74 17.87 -11.62
N LEU A 15 5.90 16.77 -10.87
CA LEU A 15 7.16 16.45 -10.22
C LEU A 15 8.21 16.03 -11.28
N PRO A 16 9.47 16.45 -11.12
CA PRO A 16 10.52 16.02 -12.04
C PRO A 16 10.70 14.50 -11.96
N GLU A 17 10.81 13.86 -13.13
CA GLU A 17 11.13 12.44 -13.21
C GLU A 17 12.55 12.21 -12.66
N MET A 18 12.64 11.57 -11.50
CA MET A 18 13.90 11.03 -11.01
C MET A 18 14.14 9.66 -11.67
N GLY A 19 15.40 9.35 -11.98
CA GLY A 19 15.79 8.13 -12.69
C GLY A 19 15.21 6.83 -12.09
N ARG A 20 15.13 5.81 -12.95
CA ARG A 20 14.41 4.52 -12.88
C ARG A 20 14.64 3.60 -11.64
N ASN A 21 15.17 4.10 -10.53
CA ASN A 21 15.35 3.28 -9.33
C ASN A 21 14.16 3.47 -8.39
N ASP A 22 13.68 2.35 -7.86
CA ASP A 22 12.46 2.09 -7.07
C ASP A 22 12.32 2.89 -5.75
N ILE A 23 13.04 4.01 -5.62
CA ILE A 23 12.96 4.93 -4.51
C ILE A 23 11.79 5.85 -4.74
N ILE A 24 10.89 5.94 -3.75
CA ILE A 24 9.83 6.93 -3.73
C ILE A 24 10.48 8.30 -3.86
N ALA A 25 10.13 9.01 -4.94
CA ALA A 25 10.69 10.32 -5.21
C ALA A 25 10.60 11.17 -3.92
N PRO A 26 11.69 11.84 -3.47
CA PRO A 26 11.69 12.60 -2.22
C PRO A 26 10.51 13.56 -2.09
N GLN A 27 10.02 14.09 -3.21
CA GLN A 27 8.85 14.95 -3.29
C GLN A 27 7.54 14.21 -2.94
N VAL A 28 7.40 12.94 -3.31
CA VAL A 28 6.26 12.08 -2.92
C VAL A 28 6.31 11.78 -1.43
N ALA A 29 7.49 11.51 -0.87
CA ALA A 29 7.65 11.36 0.58
C ALA A 29 7.25 12.64 1.35
N GLN A 30 7.59 13.81 0.81
CA GLN A 30 7.13 15.10 1.35
C GLN A 30 5.61 15.29 1.24
N ILE A 31 5.00 14.89 0.11
CA ILE A 31 3.53 14.88 -0.05
C ILE A 31 2.89 14.03 1.04
N LEU A 32 3.38 12.81 1.26
CA LEU A 32 2.86 11.89 2.26
C LEU A 32 3.00 12.46 3.68
N SER A 33 4.18 12.98 4.03
CA SER A 33 4.44 13.58 5.35
C SER A 33 3.50 14.76 5.64
N LYS A 34 3.35 15.68 4.68
CA LYS A 34 2.43 16.82 4.80
C LYS A 34 0.96 16.35 4.87
N SER A 35 0.59 15.36 4.06
CA SER A 35 -0.76 14.81 4.03
C SER A 35 -1.12 14.17 5.36
N ARG A 36 -0.26 13.31 5.94
CA ARG A 36 -0.50 12.68 7.25
C ARG A 36 -0.77 13.72 8.34
N ARG A 37 0.09 14.75 8.44
CA ARG A 37 -0.07 15.83 9.43
C ARG A 37 -1.39 16.60 9.28
N ASN A 38 -1.72 17.00 8.06
CA ASN A 38 -2.93 17.77 7.78
C ASN A 38 -4.20 16.91 7.95
N ASN A 39 -4.13 15.65 7.53
CA ASN A 39 -5.24 14.73 7.57
C ASN A 39 -5.58 14.32 9.01
N ARG A 40 -4.59 14.13 9.88
CA ARG A 40 -4.79 13.90 11.32
C ARG A 40 -5.68 14.96 11.95
N ALA A 41 -5.37 16.24 11.72
CA ALA A 41 -6.13 17.36 12.29
C ALA A 41 -7.60 17.40 11.82
N ARG A 42 -7.89 16.86 10.63
CA ARG A 42 -9.21 16.84 10.00
C ARG A 42 -9.90 15.47 10.06
N ARG A 43 -9.28 14.49 10.75
CA ARG A 43 -9.72 13.08 10.77
C ARG A 43 -9.96 12.49 9.38
N ILE A 44 -9.17 12.91 8.40
CA ILE A 44 -9.19 12.35 7.03
C ILE A 44 -8.29 11.11 7.02
N VAL A 45 -8.73 10.07 6.34
CA VAL A 45 -7.96 8.84 6.11
C VAL A 45 -7.89 8.56 4.62
N GLY A 46 -6.98 7.69 4.18
CA GLY A 46 -6.93 7.36 2.77
C GLY A 46 -5.65 6.66 2.33
N ALA A 47 -5.52 6.53 1.01
CA ALA A 47 -4.35 5.96 0.37
C ALA A 47 -3.97 6.74 -0.89
N LEU A 48 -2.66 6.83 -1.15
CA LEU A 48 -2.06 7.45 -2.32
C LEU A 48 -1.23 6.41 -3.08
N TYR A 49 -1.43 6.35 -4.39
CA TYR A 49 -0.52 5.71 -5.32
C TYR A 49 0.04 6.73 -6.31
N TYR A 50 1.34 6.60 -6.57
CA TYR A 50 2.05 7.37 -7.57
C TYR A 50 2.82 6.42 -8.47
N GLY A 51 2.60 6.51 -9.78
CA GLY A 51 3.28 5.68 -10.76
C GLY A 51 3.15 6.29 -12.16
N ASN A 52 4.19 6.12 -12.98
CA ASN A 52 4.21 6.57 -14.38
C ASN A 52 3.75 8.04 -14.57
N GLY A 53 4.12 8.94 -13.64
CA GLY A 53 3.76 10.37 -13.69
C GLY A 53 2.32 10.70 -13.29
N PHE A 54 1.57 9.75 -12.71
CA PHE A 54 0.19 9.96 -12.32
C PHE A 54 -0.04 9.72 -10.82
N PHE A 55 -0.92 10.50 -10.23
CA PHE A 55 -1.46 10.26 -8.90
C PHE A 55 -2.83 9.61 -9.00
N TYR A 56 -3.08 8.65 -8.11
CA TYR A 56 -4.39 8.10 -7.80
C TYR A 56 -4.56 8.11 -6.29
N GLN A 57 -5.53 8.86 -5.79
CA GLN A 57 -5.73 9.01 -4.35
C GLN A 57 -7.18 8.73 -3.97
N CYS A 58 -7.36 7.99 -2.89
CA CYS A 58 -8.65 7.78 -2.23
C CYS A 58 -8.59 8.44 -0.85
N LEU A 59 -9.61 9.24 -0.53
CA LEU A 59 -9.75 10.00 0.70
C LEU A 59 -11.12 9.75 1.31
N GLU A 60 -11.17 9.58 2.62
CA GLU A 60 -12.41 9.39 3.38
C GLU A 60 -12.44 10.32 4.60
N GLY A 61 -13.57 10.98 4.82
CA GLY A 61 -13.70 11.98 5.88
C GLY A 61 -15.05 12.68 5.83
N GLU A 62 -15.23 13.69 6.68
CA GLU A 62 -16.42 14.53 6.60
C GLU A 62 -16.43 15.30 5.28
N GLU A 63 -17.61 15.42 4.66
CA GLU A 63 -17.81 16.07 3.36
C GLU A 63 -17.23 17.48 3.33
N LYS A 64 -17.48 18.29 4.37
CA LYS A 64 -16.94 19.65 4.47
C LYS A 64 -15.41 19.67 4.43
N ASP A 65 -14.75 18.70 5.06
CA ASP A 65 -13.29 18.65 5.19
C ASP A 65 -12.66 18.13 3.90
N LEU A 66 -13.30 17.17 3.22
CA LEU A 66 -12.85 16.72 1.89
C LEU A 66 -13.06 17.79 0.82
N LEU A 67 -14.15 18.54 0.85
CA LEU A 67 -14.39 19.65 -0.09
C LEU A 67 -13.37 20.78 0.13
N ALA A 68 -13.08 21.15 1.38
CA ALA A 68 -12.05 22.13 1.68
C ALA A 68 -10.64 21.66 1.26
N LEU A 69 -10.35 20.37 1.42
CA LEU A 69 -9.12 19.77 0.90
C LEU A 69 -9.09 19.80 -0.63
N TYR A 70 -10.21 19.48 -1.29
CA TYR A 70 -10.32 19.48 -2.75
C TYR A 70 -10.04 20.87 -3.36
N GLU A 71 -10.55 21.94 -2.75
CA GLU A 71 -10.21 23.31 -3.20
C GLU A 71 -8.72 23.63 -3.05
N THR A 72 -8.06 23.08 -2.02
CA THR A 72 -6.60 23.21 -1.89
C THR A 72 -5.89 22.42 -2.98
N LEU A 73 -6.35 21.21 -3.31
CA LEU A 73 -5.77 20.37 -4.35
C LEU A 73 -5.84 21.06 -5.72
N LYS A 74 -6.96 21.70 -6.08
CA LYS A 74 -7.11 22.41 -7.38
C LYS A 74 -6.01 23.43 -7.68
N THR A 75 -5.34 23.96 -6.67
CA THR A 75 -4.30 25.00 -6.79
C THR A 75 -2.90 24.50 -6.45
N ASP A 76 -2.75 23.21 -6.19
CA ASP A 76 -1.47 22.63 -5.82
C ASP A 76 -0.54 22.58 -7.05
N PRO A 77 0.63 23.22 -7.03
CA PRO A 77 1.50 23.27 -8.21
C PRO A 77 2.14 21.91 -8.56
N ARG A 78 2.06 20.93 -7.65
CA ARG A 78 2.70 19.61 -7.81
C ARG A 78 1.95 18.70 -8.78
N HIS A 79 0.75 19.08 -9.22
CA HIS A 79 -0.04 18.31 -10.18
C HIS A 79 -0.90 19.19 -11.08
N THR A 80 -1.43 18.60 -12.15
CA THR A 80 -2.39 19.19 -13.09
C THR A 80 -3.46 18.16 -13.47
N ASP A 81 -4.47 18.59 -14.22
CA ASP A 81 -5.53 17.74 -14.79
C ASP A 81 -6.33 16.97 -13.71
N LEU A 82 -6.57 17.60 -12.57
CA LEU A 82 -7.31 17.01 -11.47
C LEU A 82 -8.71 16.56 -11.91
N LEU A 83 -8.98 15.25 -11.81
CA LEU A 83 -10.27 14.64 -12.16
C LEU A 83 -10.82 13.83 -10.98
N ILE A 84 -12.08 14.06 -10.63
CA ILE A 84 -12.81 13.23 -9.67
C ILE A 84 -13.30 11.97 -10.38
N VAL A 85 -12.84 10.81 -9.93
CA VAL A 85 -13.27 9.49 -10.41
C VAL A 85 -14.54 9.04 -9.70
N SER A 86 -14.64 9.31 -8.40
CA SER A 86 -15.80 8.95 -7.60
C SER A 86 -15.96 9.89 -6.41
N PHE A 87 -17.18 10.30 -6.12
CA PHE A 87 -17.55 11.01 -4.89
C PHE A 87 -18.86 10.45 -4.37
N LYS A 88 -18.83 9.74 -3.23
CA LYS A 88 -20.01 9.03 -2.72
C LYS A 88 -20.11 9.05 -1.19
N PRO A 89 -21.32 8.99 -0.63
CA PRO A 89 -21.50 8.74 0.80
C PRO A 89 -20.95 7.36 1.20
N ILE A 90 -20.46 7.26 2.42
CA ILE A 90 -20.05 6.00 3.06
C ILE A 90 -20.58 5.95 4.50
N GLU A 91 -20.85 4.76 5.00
CA GLU A 91 -21.33 4.57 6.38
C GLU A 91 -20.18 4.54 7.39
N GLN A 92 -19.03 4.00 6.97
CA GLN A 92 -17.84 3.87 7.79
C GLN A 92 -16.57 3.99 6.93
N LYS A 93 -15.45 4.37 7.56
CA LYS A 93 -14.15 4.46 6.90
C LYS A 93 -13.59 3.07 6.58
N SER A 94 -13.15 2.88 5.36
CA SER A 94 -12.56 1.64 4.84
C SER A 94 -11.07 1.49 5.18
N PHE A 95 -10.36 2.62 5.41
CA PHE A 95 -8.91 2.64 5.67
C PHE A 95 -8.54 2.58 7.17
N GLY A 96 -9.50 2.31 8.06
CA GLY A 96 -9.26 2.34 9.51
C GLY A 96 -8.75 3.71 9.98
N GLU A 97 -7.66 3.72 10.76
CA GLU A 97 -7.00 4.94 11.27
C GLU A 97 -5.83 5.42 10.38
N TRP A 98 -5.75 4.95 9.12
CA TRP A 98 -4.64 5.31 8.25
C TRP A 98 -4.77 6.71 7.66
N GLU A 99 -4.12 7.67 8.31
CA GLU A 99 -4.13 9.10 7.98
C GLU A 99 -3.65 9.37 6.54
N MET A 100 -2.74 8.54 6.01
CA MET A 100 -2.43 8.42 4.58
C MET A 100 -1.50 7.22 4.35
N LYS A 101 -2.03 6.14 3.79
CA LYS A 101 -1.26 4.96 3.39
C LYS A 101 -0.56 5.21 2.04
N TYR A 102 0.72 4.89 1.95
CA TYR A 102 1.40 4.76 0.66
C TYR A 102 1.53 3.27 0.31
N VAL A 103 1.15 2.92 -0.92
CA VAL A 103 1.09 1.52 -1.34
C VAL A 103 2.18 1.26 -2.39
N PRO A 104 3.26 0.53 -2.05
CA PRO A 104 4.26 0.07 -3.01
C PRO A 104 3.75 -1.16 -3.78
N ALA A 105 2.50 -1.11 -4.24
CA ALA A 105 1.86 -2.25 -4.89
C ALA A 105 2.24 -2.34 -6.36
N GLU A 106 3.45 -1.92 -6.76
CA GLU A 106 3.84 -1.90 -8.16
C GLU A 106 3.66 -3.29 -8.81
N ARG A 107 4.03 -4.37 -8.12
CA ARG A 107 3.81 -5.74 -8.63
C ARG A 107 2.34 -6.08 -8.83
N ASP A 108 1.49 -5.81 -7.85
CA ASP A 108 0.06 -6.14 -7.94
C ASP A 108 -0.70 -5.23 -8.90
N ILE A 109 -0.32 -3.95 -8.96
CA ILE A 109 -0.84 -2.97 -9.92
C ILE A 109 -0.41 -3.36 -11.33
N ASN A 110 0.86 -3.72 -11.56
CA ASN A 110 1.33 -4.19 -12.86
C ASN A 110 0.62 -5.49 -13.28
N ARG A 111 0.34 -6.40 -12.35
CA ARG A 111 -0.47 -7.60 -12.63
C ARG A 111 -1.89 -7.23 -13.03
N MET A 112 -2.51 -6.29 -12.32
CA MET A 112 -3.86 -5.80 -12.64
C MET A 112 -3.89 -5.12 -14.01
N LEU A 113 -2.95 -4.21 -14.29
CA LEU A 113 -2.81 -3.56 -15.59
C LEU A 113 -2.66 -4.57 -16.73
N SER A 114 -1.79 -5.57 -16.54
CA SER A 114 -1.57 -6.63 -17.53
C SER A 114 -2.83 -7.44 -17.81
N ALA A 115 -3.63 -7.74 -16.77
CA ALA A 115 -4.89 -8.45 -16.90
C ALA A 115 -5.94 -7.68 -17.72
N PHE A 116 -5.81 -6.35 -17.80
CA PHE A 116 -6.63 -5.47 -18.64
C PHE A 116 -5.94 -5.06 -19.96
N GLY A 117 -4.81 -5.69 -20.32
CA GLY A 117 -4.09 -5.39 -21.55
C GLY A 117 -3.35 -4.06 -21.56
N MET A 118 -3.07 -3.48 -20.39
CA MET A 118 -2.31 -2.24 -20.24
C MET A 118 -0.85 -2.51 -19.89
N SER A 119 0.07 -1.82 -20.56
CA SER A 119 1.51 -1.94 -20.35
C SER A 119 2.08 -0.91 -19.37
N LYS A 120 1.31 0.13 -19.02
CA LYS A 120 1.72 1.22 -18.14
C LYS A 120 0.52 1.72 -17.33
N PHE A 121 0.81 2.29 -16.17
CA PHE A 121 -0.20 2.95 -15.34
C PHE A 121 -0.66 4.25 -15.99
N ASP A 122 -1.90 4.31 -16.43
CA ASP A 122 -2.55 5.53 -16.94
C ASP A 122 -4.02 5.53 -16.46
N PRO A 123 -4.31 6.19 -15.33
CA PRO A 123 -5.62 6.09 -14.70
C PRO A 123 -6.72 6.82 -15.48
N TYR A 124 -6.39 7.68 -16.45
CA TYR A 124 -7.39 8.33 -17.31
C TYR A 124 -8.03 7.35 -18.30
N ARG A 125 -7.42 6.18 -18.49
CA ARG A 125 -7.94 5.11 -19.35
C ARG A 125 -8.72 4.05 -18.59
N PHE A 126 -8.85 4.19 -17.27
CA PHE A 126 -9.52 3.20 -16.44
C PHE A 126 -11.03 3.28 -16.60
N ASP A 127 -11.66 2.15 -16.93
CA ASP A 127 -13.10 1.99 -16.80
C ASP A 127 -13.51 1.76 -15.34
N GLU A 128 -14.81 1.63 -15.09
CA GLU A 128 -15.35 1.40 -13.74
C GLU A 128 -14.79 0.11 -13.10
N ARG A 129 -14.58 -0.96 -13.89
CA ARG A 129 -14.08 -2.24 -13.39
C ARG A 129 -12.63 -2.12 -12.94
N MET A 130 -11.81 -1.42 -13.73
CA MET A 130 -10.41 -1.13 -13.41
C MET A 130 -10.30 -0.24 -12.17
N ASN A 131 -11.10 0.83 -12.09
CA ASN A 131 -11.14 1.71 -10.92
C ASN A 131 -11.52 0.96 -9.64
N LYS A 132 -12.49 0.04 -9.72
CA LYS A 132 -12.88 -0.81 -8.60
C LYS A 132 -11.74 -1.74 -8.17
N GLN A 133 -11.02 -2.36 -9.09
CA GLN A 133 -9.86 -3.19 -8.76
C GLN A 133 -8.71 -2.37 -8.17
N MET A 134 -8.44 -1.19 -8.73
CA MET A 134 -7.43 -0.27 -8.21
C MET A 134 -7.73 0.10 -6.75
N LEU A 135 -8.97 0.51 -6.46
CA LEU A 135 -9.39 0.82 -5.08
C LEU A 135 -9.23 -0.38 -4.13
N GLN A 136 -9.56 -1.59 -4.57
CA GLN A 136 -9.37 -2.81 -3.77
C GLN A 136 -7.90 -3.09 -3.46
N LEU A 137 -6.99 -2.85 -4.41
CA LEU A 137 -5.55 -2.99 -4.18
C LEU A 137 -5.05 -1.98 -3.14
N LEU A 138 -5.53 -0.73 -3.20
CA LEU A 138 -5.16 0.29 -2.22
C LEU A 138 -5.61 -0.06 -0.80
N LEU A 139 -6.82 -0.61 -0.67
CA LEU A 139 -7.35 -1.08 0.61
C LEU A 139 -6.53 -2.25 1.17
N ARG A 140 -6.15 -3.22 0.33
CA ARG A 140 -5.53 -4.49 0.76
C ARG A 140 -4.00 -4.46 0.92
N GLY A 141 -3.28 -3.55 0.26
CA GLY A 141 -1.81 -3.61 0.23
C GLY A 141 -1.13 -3.46 1.62
N PRO A 142 0.13 -3.87 1.80
CA PRO A 142 0.91 -3.46 2.98
C PRO A 142 1.24 -1.94 2.90
N GLU A 143 1.35 -1.27 4.05
CA GLU A 143 1.88 0.10 4.13
C GLU A 143 3.42 0.08 4.04
N LEU A 144 4.05 1.04 3.35
CA LEU A 144 5.47 1.31 3.59
C LEU A 144 5.64 2.14 4.86
N ALA A 145 6.32 1.55 5.85
CA ALA A 145 6.78 2.26 7.03
C ALA A 145 7.81 3.32 6.63
N GLN A 146 7.81 4.47 7.33
CA GLN A 146 8.70 5.59 7.03
C GLN A 146 10.20 5.25 7.20
N ASP A 147 10.52 4.18 7.90
CA ASP A 147 11.90 3.79 8.18
C ASP A 147 12.63 3.25 6.93
N ASP A 148 11.90 2.81 5.89
CA ASP A 148 12.49 2.31 4.63
C ASP A 148 12.93 3.43 3.67
N PHE A 149 12.62 4.69 3.97
CA PHE A 149 12.92 5.84 3.12
C PHE A 149 14.32 6.44 3.39
N ALA A 150 14.95 6.04 4.49
CA ALA A 150 16.25 6.54 4.94
C ALA A 150 17.32 5.45 4.86
N SER A 151 17.52 4.83 3.71
CA SER A 151 18.67 3.94 3.46
C SER A 151 19.01 3.94 1.97
N GLY A 152 19.58 5.05 1.51
CA GLY A 152 20.58 4.95 0.46
C GLY A 152 21.78 4.25 1.08
N ASP A 153 22.11 3.07 0.55
CA ASP A 153 23.18 2.17 0.99
C ASP A 153 22.78 1.21 2.13
N GLN A 154 22.28 0.02 1.76
CA GLN A 154 22.77 -1.27 2.28
C GLN A 154 22.08 -2.45 1.58
N ALA A 155 22.90 -3.47 1.33
CA ALA A 155 22.56 -4.69 0.63
C ALA A 155 21.35 -5.44 1.24
N MET A 156 20.63 -6.10 0.34
CA MET A 156 19.58 -7.09 0.60
C MET A 156 19.93 -8.05 1.76
N PRO A 157 19.09 -8.21 2.79
CA PRO A 157 19.09 -9.45 3.55
C PRO A 157 18.36 -10.50 2.71
N VAL A 158 19.11 -11.54 2.31
CA VAL A 158 18.57 -12.76 1.71
C VAL A 158 17.47 -13.29 2.63
N GLN A 159 16.24 -13.27 2.13
CA GLN A 159 15.08 -13.81 2.82
C GLN A 159 15.25 -15.32 2.93
N LYS A 160 15.66 -15.80 4.11
CA LYS A 160 15.58 -17.21 4.46
C LYS A 160 14.11 -17.61 4.39
N CYS A 161 13.78 -18.45 3.41
CA CYS A 161 12.55 -19.20 3.38
C CYS A 161 12.42 -19.98 4.69
N ALA A 162 11.55 -19.53 5.60
CA ALA A 162 11.04 -20.37 6.67
C ALA A 162 10.04 -21.36 6.06
N CYS A 163 10.56 -22.34 5.32
CA CYS A 163 9.83 -23.56 5.02
C CYS A 163 9.66 -24.28 6.35
N ARG A 164 8.41 -24.35 6.81
CA ARG A 164 8.02 -24.94 8.09
C ARG A 164 8.31 -26.44 8.02
N GLU A 165 9.48 -26.84 8.52
CA GLU A 165 9.90 -28.24 8.61
C GLU A 165 9.00 -28.98 9.61
N TRP A 166 7.90 -29.55 9.11
CA TRP A 166 7.18 -30.61 9.80
C TRP A 166 7.95 -31.91 9.59
N LYS A 167 8.97 -32.16 10.41
CA LYS A 167 9.57 -33.48 10.62
C LYS A 167 10.42 -33.43 11.88
N LEU A 168 10.27 -34.47 12.73
CA LEU A 168 10.95 -34.73 14.00
C LEU A 168 10.17 -34.44 15.30
N ALA A 169 8.89 -34.82 15.33
CA ALA A 169 8.20 -35.17 16.58
C ALA A 169 8.09 -36.70 16.80
N THR A 170 8.91 -37.51 16.14
CA THR A 170 8.81 -38.99 16.16
C THR A 170 10.14 -39.71 16.40
N LEU A 171 11.06 -39.13 17.20
CA LEU A 171 12.32 -39.82 17.52
C LEU A 171 12.84 -39.59 18.94
N VAL A 172 11.92 -39.45 19.90
CA VAL A 172 12.25 -39.54 21.35
C VAL A 172 11.76 -40.86 21.97
N LEU A 173 10.95 -41.66 21.24
CA LEU A 173 10.45 -42.95 21.75
C LEU A 173 11.34 -44.17 21.40
N ALA A 174 12.33 -44.03 20.52
CA ALA A 174 13.13 -45.18 20.05
C ALA A 174 14.45 -45.41 20.83
N VAL A 175 14.93 -44.42 21.60
CA VAL A 175 16.20 -44.56 22.36
C VAL A 175 16.00 -45.22 23.72
N LEU A 176 14.78 -45.21 24.28
CA LEU A 176 14.48 -45.85 25.57
C LEU A 176 14.14 -47.34 25.48
N LEU A 177 13.92 -47.89 24.27
CA LEU A 177 13.71 -49.34 24.08
C LEU A 177 15.02 -50.13 23.85
N CYS A 178 16.11 -49.48 23.44
CA CYS A 178 17.40 -50.15 23.26
C CYS A 178 18.25 -50.26 24.53
N ALA A 179 17.98 -49.47 25.57
CA ALA A 179 18.71 -49.55 26.85
C ALA A 179 18.15 -50.60 27.83
N GLY A 180 16.96 -51.16 27.57
CA GLY A 180 16.27 -52.10 28.46
C GLY A 180 16.45 -53.59 28.15
N LEU A 181 16.97 -53.97 26.98
CA LEU A 181 16.99 -55.38 26.52
C LEU A 181 18.38 -56.02 26.37
N ILE A 182 19.48 -55.29 26.58
CA ILE A 182 20.84 -55.89 26.49
C ILE A 182 21.37 -56.34 27.88
N ARG A 183 20.63 -56.09 28.97
CA ARG A 183 21.01 -56.53 30.33
C ARG A 183 20.66 -57.99 30.66
N GLN A 184 20.24 -58.81 29.68
CA GLN A 184 19.87 -60.23 29.90
C GLN A 184 20.67 -61.27 29.07
N VAL A 185 21.75 -60.89 28.35
CA VAL A 185 22.50 -61.86 27.52
C VAL A 185 23.99 -61.99 27.88
N ILE A 186 24.46 -61.31 28.94
CA ILE A 186 25.81 -61.59 29.49
C ILE A 186 25.66 -61.81 30.99
N SER A 187 25.23 -63.04 31.31
CA SER A 187 25.68 -63.75 32.50
C SER A 187 26.95 -64.52 32.16
#